data_AF-U5WM65-F1
#
_entry.id   AF-U5WM65-F1
#
_cell.length_a   1.000
_cell.length_b   1.000
_cell.length_c   1.000
_cell.angle_alpha   90.00
_cell.angle_beta   90.00
_cell.angle_gamma   90.00
#
_symmetry.space_group_name_H-M   'P 1'
#
loop_
_entity.id
_entity.type
_entity.pdbx_description
1 polymer ?
#
loop_
_entity_poly.entity_id
_entity_poly.type
_entity_poly.pdbx_seq_one_letter_code
_entity_poly.pdbx_strand_id
1 'polypeptide(L)'
;MTEFVKRHAGAPAGYFAWEAAGLQWLSNVDGGVPCATVVSVNATQLTLRRLDSVTPSPEAAYTFGSRLAVTHDAGAPAFGAGPDGWDGPGYFGPLTQPLPMSLRRHQRWGEFYAEERLVPMADLAAARLDTSTRSLIDGVVKRCRTGDFDDDDQPARLHGDLWSGNLMWTPTGAVLIDPAAHAGHRETDLAMLALFGCPHYDAILAGYQRVRSLKPGWRNRIGLHQLFPLLAHVVLFGGGYARQTHAAARAALAP
;
A
#
# COMPACT_ATOMS: atom_id res chain seq x y z
N MET A 1 13.34 -7.83 26.67
CA MET A 1 12.49 -7.40 25.53
C MET A 1 12.38 -8.58 24.60
N THR A 2 11.18 -8.97 24.19
CA THR A 2 10.98 -10.12 23.30
C THR A 2 11.14 -9.70 21.84
N GLU A 3 11.72 -10.58 21.04
CA GLU A 3 11.99 -10.36 19.62
C GLU A 3 11.01 -11.15 18.75
N PHE A 4 10.77 -10.65 17.54
CA PHE A 4 10.10 -11.35 16.47
C PHE A 4 11.05 -11.43 15.28
N VAL A 5 11.24 -12.62 14.72
CA VAL A 5 12.27 -12.86 13.71
C VAL A 5 11.63 -13.44 12.45
N LYS A 6 11.76 -12.73 11.33
CA LYS A 6 11.45 -13.25 9.99
C LYS A 6 12.72 -13.86 9.39
N ARG A 7 12.61 -15.08 8.84
CA ARG A 7 13.73 -15.79 8.20
C ARG A 7 13.26 -16.45 6.92
N HIS A 8 14.04 -16.30 5.85
CA HIS A 8 13.81 -17.04 4.62
C HIS A 8 15.11 -17.10 3.82
N ALA A 9 15.70 -18.29 3.72
CA ALA A 9 17.01 -18.48 3.08
C ALA A 9 16.97 -18.21 1.56
N GLY A 10 15.84 -18.47 0.91
CA GLY A 10 15.63 -18.21 -0.51
C GLY A 10 14.98 -16.86 -0.83
N ALA A 11 15.05 -15.89 0.09
CA ALA A 11 14.45 -14.58 -0.17
C ALA A 11 15.23 -13.88 -1.29
N PRO A 12 14.56 -13.14 -2.19
CA PRO A 12 15.24 -12.33 -3.18
C PRO A 12 16.24 -11.36 -2.53
N ALA A 13 17.29 -11.02 -3.28
CA ALA A 13 18.30 -10.09 -2.81
C ALA A 13 17.67 -8.75 -2.37
N GLY A 14 18.06 -8.29 -1.19
CA GLY A 14 17.57 -7.02 -0.64
C GLY A 14 16.17 -7.06 -0.03
N TYR A 15 15.44 -8.18 -0.02
CA TYR A 15 14.06 -8.24 0.50
C TYR A 15 13.94 -7.73 1.95
N PHE A 16 14.75 -8.25 2.87
CA PHE A 16 14.69 -7.84 4.28
C PHE A 16 15.18 -6.40 4.49
N ALA A 17 16.17 -5.96 3.70
CA ALA A 17 16.66 -4.59 3.74
C ALA A 17 15.62 -3.59 3.19
N TRP A 18 14.85 -3.99 2.18
CA TRP A 18 13.71 -3.25 1.65
C TRP A 18 12.64 -3.03 2.72
N GLU A 19 12.22 -4.10 3.40
CA GLU A 19 11.22 -4.00 4.47
C GLU A 19 11.74 -3.13 5.63
N ALA A 20 12.99 -3.33 6.06
CA ALA A 20 13.61 -2.53 7.11
C ALA A 20 13.69 -1.04 6.75
N ALA A 21 14.07 -0.71 5.50
CA ALA A 21 14.12 0.65 5.01
C ALA A 21 12.73 1.30 5.00
N GLY A 22 11.69 0.56 4.59
CA GLY A 22 10.30 1.01 4.64
C GLY A 22 9.82 1.31 6.05
N LEU A 23 10.05 0.39 6.99
CA LEU A 23 9.70 0.56 8.41
C LEU A 23 10.35 1.81 9.02
N GLN A 24 11.63 2.02 8.72
CA GLN A 24 12.39 3.18 9.21
C GLN A 24 11.89 4.48 8.57
N TRP A 25 11.69 4.50 7.25
CA TRP A 25 11.27 5.70 6.52
C TRP A 25 9.89 6.21 6.93
N LEU A 26 8.95 5.31 7.18
CA LEU A 26 7.62 5.65 7.68
C LEU A 26 7.65 6.07 9.15
N SER A 27 8.46 5.42 9.98
CA SER A 27 8.59 5.76 11.42
C SER A 27 9.33 7.07 11.68
N ASN A 28 10.08 7.58 10.70
CA ASN A 28 10.80 8.85 10.82
C ASN A 28 9.91 10.09 10.67
N VAL A 29 8.59 9.93 10.50
CA VAL A 29 7.65 11.05 10.46
C VAL A 29 7.20 11.40 11.88
N ASP A 30 7.58 12.59 12.35
CA ASP A 30 7.11 13.10 13.64
C ASP A 30 5.58 13.23 13.67
N GLY A 31 4.95 12.76 14.73
CA GLY A 31 3.49 12.66 14.84
C GLY A 31 2.81 11.64 13.91
N GLY A 32 3.57 10.92 13.08
CA GLY A 32 3.08 9.87 12.20
C GLY A 32 2.71 8.57 12.93
N VAL A 33 2.26 7.57 12.16
CA VAL A 33 2.01 6.22 12.70
C VAL A 33 3.35 5.50 12.93
N PRO A 34 3.62 4.97 14.13
CA PRO A 34 4.81 4.18 14.37
C PRO A 34 4.77 2.87 13.58
N CYS A 35 5.92 2.39 13.10
CA CYS A 35 6.07 1.03 12.58
C CYS A 35 6.81 0.13 13.57
N ALA A 36 6.80 -1.18 13.32
CA ALA A 36 7.60 -2.13 14.09
C ALA A 36 9.09 -1.73 14.11
N THR A 37 9.67 -1.70 15.30
CA THR A 37 11.06 -1.29 15.49
C THR A 37 12.02 -2.36 14.98
N VAL A 38 12.86 -2.00 14.01
CA VAL A 38 13.95 -2.85 13.51
C VAL A 38 15.05 -2.96 14.58
N VAL A 39 15.39 -4.20 14.96
CA VAL A 39 16.50 -4.52 15.87
C VAL A 39 17.76 -4.82 15.06
N SER A 40 17.64 -5.67 14.04
CA SER A 40 18.73 -6.00 13.12
C SER A 40 18.20 -6.54 11.80
N VAL A 41 18.98 -6.36 10.74
CA VAL A 41 18.67 -6.85 9.39
C VAL A 41 19.92 -7.40 8.74
N ASN A 42 19.78 -8.51 8.01
CA ASN A 42 20.80 -9.06 7.13
C ASN A 42 20.14 -9.69 5.89
N ALA A 43 20.94 -10.35 5.04
CA ALA A 43 20.47 -10.89 3.77
C ALA A 43 19.33 -11.94 3.89
N THR A 44 19.21 -12.66 5.01
CA THR A 44 18.26 -13.77 5.18
C THR A 44 17.32 -13.61 6.38
N GLN A 45 17.43 -12.50 7.12
CA GLN A 45 16.71 -12.28 8.35
C GLN A 45 16.41 -10.79 8.62
N LEU A 46 15.22 -10.55 9.16
CA LEU A 46 14.83 -9.30 9.80
C LEU A 46 14.36 -9.59 11.24
N THR A 47 14.99 -8.95 12.22
CA THR A 47 14.59 -9.01 13.63
C THR A 47 13.90 -7.71 14.00
N LEU A 48 12.68 -7.82 14.54
CA LEU A 48 11.84 -6.73 14.99
C LEU A 48 11.58 -6.86 16.49
N ARG A 49 11.30 -5.73 17.15
CA ARG A 49 10.73 -5.77 18.51
C ARG A 49 9.33 -6.41 18.43
N ARG A 50 9.08 -7.41 19.28
CA ARG A 50 7.77 -8.05 19.35
C ARG A 50 6.71 -7.06 19.84
N LEU A 51 5.53 -7.13 19.24
CA LEU A 51 4.36 -6.34 19.59
C LEU A 51 3.33 -7.25 20.27
N ASP A 52 2.64 -6.72 21.27
CA ASP A 52 1.51 -7.37 21.93
C ASP A 52 0.21 -6.81 21.38
N SER A 53 -0.63 -7.69 20.84
CA SER A 53 -1.91 -7.30 20.23
C SER A 53 -3.01 -7.11 21.27
N VAL A 54 -3.84 -6.08 21.08
CA VAL A 54 -5.06 -5.82 21.85
C VAL A 54 -6.26 -5.66 20.91
N THR A 55 -7.47 -5.70 21.46
CA THR A 55 -8.69 -5.40 20.70
C THR A 55 -8.72 -3.91 20.32
N PRO A 56 -9.03 -3.56 19.06
CA PRO A 56 -9.14 -2.16 18.65
C PRO A 56 -10.35 -1.47 19.27
N SER A 57 -10.19 -0.19 19.64
CA SER A 57 -11.29 0.71 20.02
C SER A 57 -11.53 1.77 18.94
N PRO A 58 -12.73 2.37 18.86
CA PRO A 58 -13.01 3.49 17.96
C PRO A 58 -12.07 4.69 18.16
N GLU A 59 -11.68 4.98 19.40
CA GLU A 59 -10.80 6.10 19.76
C GLU A 59 -9.36 5.85 19.25
N ALA A 60 -8.86 4.62 19.43
CA ALA A 60 -7.56 4.22 18.88
C ALA A 60 -7.57 4.30 17.34
N ALA A 61 -8.68 3.89 16.71
CA ALA A 61 -8.85 3.95 15.26
C ALA A 61 -8.93 5.38 14.72
N TYR A 62 -9.65 6.27 15.41
CA TYR A 62 -9.65 7.69 15.10
C TYR A 62 -8.25 8.32 15.21
N THR A 63 -7.52 7.97 16.27
CA THR A 63 -6.14 8.43 16.47
C THR A 63 -5.21 7.91 15.37
N PHE A 64 -5.34 6.64 15.00
CA PHE A 64 -4.60 6.03 13.89
C PHE A 64 -4.87 6.78 12.58
N GLY A 65 -6.13 7.04 12.23
CA GLY A 65 -6.48 7.80 11.03
C GLY A 65 -5.82 9.18 10.99
N SER A 66 -5.84 9.89 12.12
CA SER A 66 -5.22 11.21 12.25
C SER A 66 -3.71 11.15 12.02
N ARG A 67 -3.04 10.15 12.61
CA ARG A 67 -1.59 9.94 12.43
C ARG A 67 -1.22 9.46 11.03
N LEU A 68 -2.08 8.66 10.38
CA LEU A 68 -1.85 8.22 9.00
C LEU A 68 -1.86 9.39 8.03
N ALA A 69 -2.74 10.37 8.24
CA ALA A 69 -2.73 11.61 7.46
C ALA A 69 -1.41 12.38 7.62
N VAL A 70 -0.86 12.45 8.85
CA VAL A 70 0.47 13.05 9.11
C VAL A 70 1.59 12.28 8.40
N THR A 71 1.58 10.94 8.46
CA THR A 71 2.52 10.10 7.71
C THR A 71 2.45 10.38 6.21
N HIS A 72 1.25 10.47 5.63
CA HIS A 72 1.06 10.80 4.22
C HIS A 72 1.56 12.21 3.88
N ASP A 73 1.26 13.21 4.72
CA ASP A 73 1.64 14.61 4.50
C ASP A 73 3.15 14.89 4.65
N ALA A 74 3.93 13.96 5.21
CA ALA A 74 5.39 14.03 5.16
C ALA A 74 5.95 14.03 3.73
N GLY A 75 5.16 13.52 2.78
CA GLY A 75 5.41 13.64 1.34
C GLY A 75 6.66 12.92 0.83
N ALA A 76 6.86 12.97 -0.49
CA ALA A 76 8.04 12.47 -1.16
C ALA A 76 8.31 13.24 -2.48
N PRO A 77 9.53 13.17 -3.05
CA PRO A 77 9.89 13.99 -4.22
C PRO A 77 9.15 13.67 -5.53
N ALA A 78 8.57 12.48 -5.66
CA ALA A 78 7.90 12.00 -6.87
C ALA A 78 7.07 10.75 -6.57
N PHE A 79 6.04 10.49 -7.36
CA PHE A 79 5.35 9.19 -7.31
C PHE A 79 6.30 8.05 -7.67
N GLY A 80 6.21 6.93 -6.96
CA GLY A 80 7.10 5.79 -7.10
C GLY A 80 8.43 5.89 -6.34
N ALA A 81 8.77 7.04 -5.75
CA ALA A 81 9.96 7.14 -4.90
C ALA A 81 9.89 6.17 -3.71
N GLY A 82 10.93 5.37 -3.50
CA GLY A 82 11.09 4.53 -2.31
C GLY A 82 11.64 5.29 -1.10
N PRO A 83 11.97 4.57 -0.01
CA PRO A 83 12.64 5.11 1.17
C PRO A 83 13.88 5.96 0.83
N ASP A 84 14.10 7.02 1.61
CA ASP A 84 15.25 7.91 1.43
C ASP A 84 16.57 7.13 1.50
N GLY A 85 17.42 7.27 0.47
CA GLY A 85 18.70 6.55 0.35
C GLY A 85 18.61 5.10 -0.15
N TRP A 86 17.41 4.58 -0.44
CA TRP A 86 17.23 3.25 -1.01
C TRP A 86 17.38 3.26 -2.55
N ASP A 87 18.26 2.40 -3.07
CA ASP A 87 18.52 2.21 -4.50
C ASP A 87 18.28 0.75 -4.99
N GLY A 88 17.87 -0.13 -4.07
CA GLY A 88 17.59 -1.53 -4.34
C GLY A 88 16.19 -1.80 -4.94
N PRO A 89 15.86 -3.07 -5.21
CA PRO A 89 14.53 -3.45 -5.69
C PRO A 89 13.45 -3.23 -4.64
N GLY A 90 12.22 -2.94 -5.08
CA GLY A 90 11.03 -2.97 -4.25
C GLY A 90 10.32 -4.31 -4.32
N TYR A 91 9.59 -4.66 -3.26
CA TYR A 91 8.80 -5.89 -3.19
C TYR A 91 7.40 -5.64 -2.61
N PHE A 92 6.42 -6.40 -3.08
CA PHE A 92 5.04 -6.41 -2.61
C PHE A 92 4.57 -7.84 -2.34
N GLY A 93 3.74 -8.04 -1.30
CA GLY A 93 3.17 -9.34 -0.97
C GLY A 93 4.00 -10.16 0.03
N PRO A 94 3.60 -11.41 0.28
CA PRO A 94 4.16 -12.19 1.39
C PRO A 94 5.60 -12.62 1.13
N LEU A 95 6.36 -12.78 2.21
CA LEU A 95 7.76 -13.27 2.18
C LEU A 95 7.92 -14.61 1.43
N THR A 96 6.89 -15.45 1.41
CA THR A 96 6.90 -16.74 0.71
C THR A 96 6.84 -16.61 -0.81
N GLN A 97 6.29 -15.51 -1.32
CA GLN A 97 6.15 -15.26 -2.76
C GLN A 97 6.14 -13.76 -3.05
N PRO A 98 7.28 -13.08 -2.88
CA PRO A 98 7.37 -11.64 -3.08
C PRO A 98 7.26 -11.28 -4.56
N LEU A 99 6.38 -10.33 -4.88
CA LEU A 99 6.25 -9.77 -6.22
C LEU A 99 7.18 -8.57 -6.39
N PRO A 100 7.89 -8.44 -7.52
CA PRO A 100 8.74 -7.29 -7.77
C PRO A 100 7.89 -6.02 -7.94
N MET A 101 8.34 -4.92 -7.34
CA MET A 101 7.69 -3.62 -7.42
C MET A 101 8.71 -2.55 -7.85
N SER A 102 8.39 -1.85 -8.93
CA SER A 102 9.25 -0.77 -9.44
C SER A 102 9.17 0.47 -8.56
N LEU A 103 10.32 1.13 -8.42
CA LEU A 103 10.52 2.42 -7.73
C LEU A 103 10.90 3.55 -8.70
N ARG A 104 10.58 3.38 -9.99
CA ARG A 104 10.77 4.43 -10.99
C ARG A 104 9.90 5.64 -10.63
N ARG A 105 10.53 6.82 -10.67
CA ARG A 105 9.91 8.09 -10.28
C ARG A 105 9.14 8.70 -11.43
N HIS A 106 7.95 9.23 -11.14
CA HIS A 106 7.10 9.97 -12.07
C HIS A 106 6.54 11.24 -11.42
N GLN A 107 6.22 12.24 -12.24
CA GLN A 107 5.63 13.50 -11.78
C GLN A 107 4.10 13.47 -11.75
N ARG A 108 3.48 12.62 -12.60
CA ARG A 108 2.02 12.43 -12.64
C ARG A 108 1.65 11.08 -12.02
N TRP A 109 0.58 11.05 -11.24
CA TRP A 109 0.17 9.85 -10.54
C TRP A 109 -0.36 8.79 -11.50
N GLY A 110 -1.19 9.18 -12.46
CA GLY A 110 -1.78 8.30 -13.46
C GLY A 110 -0.71 7.60 -14.28
N GLU A 111 0.33 8.31 -14.73
CA GLU A 111 1.45 7.69 -15.44
C GLU A 111 2.19 6.65 -14.57
N PHE A 112 2.51 7.01 -13.32
CA PHE A 112 3.09 6.06 -12.35
C PHE A 112 2.21 4.83 -12.13
N TYR A 113 0.91 5.03 -11.90
CA TYR A 113 -0.01 3.95 -11.57
C TYR A 113 -0.21 3.03 -12.77
N ALA A 114 -0.27 3.58 -13.99
CA ALA A 114 -0.31 2.82 -15.22
C ALA A 114 0.95 1.96 -15.40
N GLU A 115 2.13 2.60 -15.48
CA GLU A 115 3.36 1.92 -15.91
C GLU A 115 4.01 1.07 -14.82
N GLU A 116 3.92 1.49 -13.56
CA GLU A 116 4.68 0.86 -12.46
C GLU A 116 3.82 -0.03 -11.56
N ARG A 117 2.49 -0.02 -11.73
CA ARG A 117 1.55 -0.82 -10.91
C ARG A 117 0.63 -1.67 -11.78
N LEU A 118 -0.19 -1.06 -12.62
CA LEU A 118 -1.23 -1.78 -13.36
C LEU A 118 -0.68 -2.66 -14.48
N VAL A 119 0.13 -2.11 -15.39
CA VAL A 119 0.65 -2.85 -16.55
C VAL A 119 1.48 -4.07 -16.10
N PRO A 120 2.48 -3.94 -15.21
CA PRO A 120 3.29 -5.09 -14.81
C PRO A 120 2.47 -6.18 -14.13
N MET A 121 1.51 -5.81 -13.26
CA MET A 121 0.69 -6.80 -12.56
C MET A 121 -0.36 -7.44 -13.48
N ALA A 122 -0.91 -6.70 -14.43
CA ALA A 122 -1.82 -7.25 -15.44
C ALA A 122 -1.10 -8.28 -16.33
N ASP A 123 0.16 -8.03 -16.68
CA ASP A 123 0.97 -8.97 -17.45
C ASP A 123 1.33 -10.22 -16.64
N LEU A 124 1.71 -10.08 -15.36
CA LEU A 124 1.91 -11.23 -14.46
C LEU A 124 0.61 -12.02 -14.22
N ALA A 125 -0.53 -11.34 -14.18
CA ALA A 125 -1.84 -11.95 -13.98
C ALA A 125 -2.44 -12.52 -15.28
N ALA A 126 -1.84 -12.29 -16.45
CA ALA A 126 -2.48 -12.49 -17.75
C ALA A 126 -3.11 -13.87 -17.95
N ALA A 127 -2.42 -14.94 -17.54
CA ALA A 127 -2.92 -16.32 -17.65
C ALA A 127 -4.18 -16.61 -16.81
N ARG A 128 -4.56 -15.71 -15.90
CA ARG A 128 -5.68 -15.83 -14.96
C ARG A 128 -6.79 -14.80 -15.22
N LEU A 129 -6.64 -13.95 -16.24
CA LEU A 129 -7.61 -12.93 -16.61
C LEU A 129 -8.31 -13.34 -17.90
N ASP A 130 -9.63 -13.15 -17.96
CA ASP A 130 -10.36 -13.26 -19.21
C ASP A 130 -10.16 -12.01 -20.08
N THR A 131 -10.45 -12.13 -21.38
CA THR A 131 -10.29 -11.05 -22.37
C THR A 131 -11.05 -9.78 -21.97
N SER A 132 -12.24 -9.95 -21.38
CA SER A 132 -13.09 -8.83 -20.94
C SER A 132 -12.43 -8.03 -19.82
N THR A 133 -11.94 -8.72 -18.79
CA THR A 133 -11.25 -8.13 -17.64
C THR A 133 -9.96 -7.46 -18.08
N ARG A 134 -9.16 -8.10 -18.95
CA ARG A 134 -7.95 -7.49 -19.51
C ARG A 134 -8.28 -6.19 -20.27
N SER A 135 -9.33 -6.21 -21.09
CA SER A 135 -9.74 -5.02 -21.85
C SER A 135 -10.18 -3.86 -20.96
N LEU A 136 -10.86 -4.14 -19.85
CA LEU A 136 -11.22 -3.12 -18.85
C LEU A 136 -9.97 -2.53 -18.18
N ILE A 137 -9.00 -3.37 -17.79
CA ILE A 137 -7.73 -2.90 -17.21
C ILE A 137 -6.97 -2.03 -18.19
N ASP A 138 -6.87 -2.45 -19.46
CA ASP A 138 -6.21 -1.66 -20.52
C ASP A 138 -6.91 -0.31 -20.73
N GLY A 139 -8.24 -0.27 -20.60
CA GLY A 139 -9.03 0.97 -20.60
C GLY A 139 -8.68 1.89 -19.42
N VAL A 140 -8.55 1.35 -18.21
CA VAL A 140 -8.14 2.11 -17.03
C VAL A 140 -6.72 2.65 -17.22
N VAL A 141 -5.79 1.81 -17.68
CA VAL A 141 -4.40 2.20 -18.01
C VAL A 141 -4.38 3.35 -19.01
N LYS A 142 -5.22 3.31 -20.04
CA LYS A 142 -5.32 4.41 -21.02
C LYS A 142 -5.76 5.72 -20.36
N ARG A 143 -6.78 5.70 -19.50
CA ARG A 143 -7.26 6.89 -18.77
C ARG A 143 -6.24 7.43 -17.77
N CYS A 144 -5.51 6.52 -17.11
CA CYS A 144 -4.36 6.89 -16.27
C CYS A 144 -3.29 7.64 -17.08
N ARG A 145 -2.94 7.15 -18.28
CA ARG A 145 -1.95 7.79 -19.17
C ARG A 145 -2.38 9.18 -19.66
N THR A 146 -3.68 9.38 -19.91
CA THR A 146 -4.22 10.69 -20.32
C THR A 146 -4.37 11.67 -19.15
N GLY A 147 -4.16 11.22 -17.91
CA GLY A 147 -4.26 12.04 -16.72
C GLY A 147 -5.69 12.24 -16.22
N ASP A 148 -6.65 11.43 -16.66
CA ASP A 148 -8.06 11.53 -16.24
C ASP A 148 -8.24 11.37 -14.73
N PHE A 149 -7.30 10.68 -14.09
CA PHE A 149 -7.27 10.45 -12.65
C PHE A 149 -6.14 11.21 -11.95
N ASP A 150 -5.40 12.04 -12.67
CA ASP A 150 -4.44 12.94 -12.05
C ASP A 150 -5.16 14.04 -11.28
N ASP A 151 -4.53 14.50 -10.23
CA ASP A 151 -5.03 15.59 -9.42
C ASP A 151 -3.85 16.44 -8.88
N ASP A 152 -4.14 17.52 -8.17
CA ASP A 152 -3.12 18.42 -7.61
C ASP A 152 -2.49 17.90 -6.30
N ASP A 153 -2.77 16.66 -5.91
CA ASP A 153 -2.26 16.10 -4.68
C ASP A 153 -0.79 15.71 -4.80
N GLN A 154 -0.05 15.88 -3.71
CA GLN A 154 1.38 15.59 -3.69
C GLN A 154 1.64 14.11 -3.39
N PRO A 155 2.77 13.53 -3.84
CA PRO A 155 3.13 12.15 -3.52
C PRO A 155 3.21 11.93 -2.02
N ALA A 156 2.33 11.07 -1.49
CA ALA A 156 2.25 10.72 -0.08
C ALA A 156 3.15 9.54 0.26
N ARG A 157 3.75 9.51 1.45
CA ARG A 157 4.49 8.33 1.95
C ARG A 157 3.51 7.22 2.31
N LEU A 158 3.32 6.26 1.42
CA LEU A 158 2.41 5.14 1.65
C LEU A 158 3.10 4.02 2.40
N HIS A 159 2.33 3.32 3.21
CA HIS A 159 2.63 1.97 3.63
C HIS A 159 2.67 1.01 2.43
N GLY A 160 1.76 1.17 1.47
CA GLY A 160 1.78 0.48 0.18
C GLY A 160 1.18 -0.93 0.19
N ASP A 161 1.00 -1.53 1.37
CA ASP A 161 0.27 -2.78 1.58
C ASP A 161 -0.64 -2.70 2.84
N LEU A 162 -1.37 -1.60 3.01
CA LEU A 162 -2.10 -1.29 4.25
C LEU A 162 -3.47 -1.97 4.33
N TRP A 163 -3.50 -3.28 4.47
CA TRP A 163 -4.72 -4.00 4.85
C TRP A 163 -4.77 -4.24 6.36
N SER A 164 -5.91 -4.69 6.89
CA SER A 164 -6.12 -4.82 8.33
C SER A 164 -5.16 -5.78 9.04
N GLY A 165 -4.58 -6.75 8.34
CA GLY A 165 -3.54 -7.64 8.88
C GLY A 165 -2.18 -6.95 9.12
N ASN A 166 -1.89 -5.87 8.41
CA ASN A 166 -0.66 -5.07 8.55
C ASN A 166 -0.83 -3.89 9.52
N LEU A 167 -2.00 -3.77 10.15
CA LEU A 167 -2.33 -2.79 11.18
C LEU A 167 -2.47 -3.50 12.53
N MET A 168 -1.41 -3.46 13.34
CA MET A 168 -1.41 -4.06 14.68
C MET A 168 -1.91 -3.06 15.72
N TRP A 169 -2.89 -3.47 16.51
CA TRP A 169 -3.38 -2.68 17.64
C TRP A 169 -2.63 -3.09 18.91
N THR A 170 -1.97 -2.13 19.56
CA THR A 170 -1.16 -2.37 20.76
C THR A 170 -1.68 -1.53 21.94
N PRO A 171 -1.25 -1.78 23.19
CA PRO A 171 -1.66 -0.97 24.33
C PRO A 171 -1.35 0.52 24.19
N THR A 172 -0.40 0.91 23.34
CA THR A 172 0.01 2.30 23.10
C THR A 172 -0.56 2.87 21.80
N GLY A 173 -1.38 2.12 21.06
CA GLY A 173 -2.02 2.53 19.82
C GLY A 173 -1.69 1.61 18.63
N ALA A 174 -2.07 2.07 17.44
CA ALA A 174 -1.78 1.37 16.18
C ALA A 174 -0.27 1.40 15.84
N VAL A 175 0.25 0.26 15.36
CA VAL A 175 1.59 0.09 14.83
C VAL A 175 1.51 -0.61 13.47
N LEU A 176 2.25 -0.11 12.48
CA LEU A 176 2.31 -0.70 11.13
C LEU A 176 3.40 -1.77 11.02
N ILE A 177 3.13 -2.80 10.23
CA ILE A 177 4.06 -3.89 9.93
C ILE A 177 4.04 -4.22 8.43
N ASP A 178 5.11 -4.82 7.94
CA ASP A 178 5.19 -5.40 6.60
C ASP A 178 4.93 -4.39 5.45
N PRO A 179 5.56 -3.21 5.45
CA PRO A 179 5.31 -2.22 4.41
C PRO A 179 5.92 -2.60 3.06
N ALA A 180 5.20 -2.26 2.00
CA ALA A 180 5.75 -2.08 0.66
C ALA A 180 5.94 -0.58 0.40
N ALA A 181 6.71 0.09 1.28
CA ALA A 181 6.70 1.54 1.42
C ALA A 181 7.15 2.29 0.15
N HIS A 182 6.32 3.18 -0.36
CA HIS A 182 6.67 4.03 -1.49
C HIS A 182 5.80 5.29 -1.55
N ALA A 183 6.22 6.24 -2.35
CA ALA A 183 5.45 7.43 -2.64
C ALA A 183 4.31 7.13 -3.62
N GLY A 184 3.09 7.51 -3.28
CA GLY A 184 1.91 7.25 -4.11
C GLY A 184 0.75 8.19 -3.80
N HIS A 185 -0.44 7.87 -4.31
CA HIS A 185 -1.64 8.63 -3.98
C HIS A 185 -2.22 8.16 -2.65
N ARG A 186 -2.49 9.09 -1.73
CA ARG A 186 -2.91 8.83 -0.34
C ARG A 186 -4.16 7.95 -0.19
N GLU A 187 -5.08 8.04 -1.15
CA GLU A 187 -6.30 7.22 -1.16
C GLU A 187 -5.99 5.72 -1.31
N THR A 188 -4.79 5.34 -1.78
CA THR A 188 -4.39 3.94 -1.97
C THR A 188 -4.38 3.14 -0.68
N ASP A 189 -3.74 3.66 0.37
CA ASP A 189 -3.68 3.00 1.68
C ASP A 189 -5.07 2.92 2.33
N LEU A 190 -5.90 3.97 2.18
CA LEU A 190 -7.27 3.97 2.68
C LEU A 190 -8.17 2.98 1.93
N ALA A 191 -7.99 2.85 0.63
CA ALA A 191 -8.72 1.88 -0.20
C ALA A 191 -8.28 0.45 0.10
N MET A 192 -7.00 0.23 0.44
CA MET A 192 -6.48 -1.08 0.86
C MET A 192 -7.08 -1.52 2.21
N LEU A 193 -7.24 -0.61 3.17
CA LEU A 193 -7.94 -0.89 4.43
C LEU A 193 -9.40 -1.31 4.21
N ALA A 194 -10.07 -0.76 3.19
CA ALA A 194 -11.45 -1.13 2.85
C ALA A 194 -11.57 -2.49 2.16
N LEU A 195 -10.52 -2.94 1.45
CA LEU A 195 -10.61 -4.07 0.51
C LEU A 195 -10.98 -5.39 1.19
N PHE A 196 -10.42 -5.66 2.36
CA PHE A 196 -10.70 -6.88 3.15
C PHE A 196 -11.46 -6.58 4.46
N GLY A 197 -11.92 -5.34 4.61
CA GLY A 197 -12.51 -4.84 5.85
C GLY A 197 -11.47 -4.51 6.91
N CYS A 198 -11.74 -3.43 7.64
CA CYS A 198 -10.93 -2.98 8.77
C CYS A 198 -11.84 -2.61 9.94
N PRO A 199 -11.54 -3.07 11.18
CA PRO A 199 -12.27 -2.66 12.37
C PRO A 199 -12.31 -1.13 12.51
N HIS A 200 -13.49 -0.58 12.78
CA HIS A 200 -13.71 0.85 12.99
C HIS A 200 -13.25 1.73 11.81
N TYR A 201 -13.35 1.24 10.58
CA TYR A 201 -12.91 1.95 9.37
C TYR A 201 -13.49 3.38 9.26
N ASP A 202 -14.76 3.60 9.63
CA ASP A 202 -15.35 4.94 9.63
C ASP A 202 -14.69 5.89 10.64
N ALA A 203 -14.26 5.39 11.80
CA ALA A 203 -13.51 6.18 12.78
C ALA A 203 -12.11 6.52 12.24
N ILE A 204 -11.44 5.59 11.55
CA ILE A 204 -10.17 5.83 10.84
C ILE A 204 -10.35 6.96 9.82
N LEU A 205 -11.37 6.88 8.98
CA LEU A 205 -11.66 7.91 7.98
C LEU A 205 -12.01 9.26 8.59
N ALA A 206 -12.72 9.28 9.72
CA ALA A 206 -13.06 10.51 10.43
C ALA A 206 -11.80 11.17 11.00
N GLY A 207 -10.91 10.40 11.63
CA GLY A 207 -9.63 10.87 12.13
C GLY A 207 -8.71 11.36 11.02
N TYR A 208 -8.64 10.61 9.91
CA TYR A 208 -7.87 11.00 8.74
C TYR A 208 -8.34 12.33 8.16
N GLN A 209 -9.65 12.46 7.91
CA GLN A 209 -10.23 13.67 7.31
C GLN A 209 -10.22 14.89 8.23
N ARG A 210 -10.05 14.69 9.55
CA ARG A 210 -9.81 15.79 10.49
C ARG A 210 -8.50 16.52 10.22
N VAL A 211 -7.46 15.78 9.81
CA VAL A 211 -6.13 16.32 9.50
C VAL A 211 -6.02 16.67 8.02
N ARG A 212 -6.45 15.76 7.14
CA ARG A 212 -6.40 15.92 5.69
C ARG A 212 -7.73 15.56 5.05
N SER A 213 -8.47 16.56 4.60
CA SER A 213 -9.70 16.34 3.83
C SER A 213 -9.41 15.60 2.52
N LEU A 214 -10.16 14.53 2.29
CA LEU A 214 -10.14 13.80 1.02
C LEU A 214 -10.96 14.55 -0.02
N LYS A 215 -10.57 14.43 -1.29
CA LYS A 215 -11.27 15.14 -2.36
C LYS A 215 -12.69 14.60 -2.54
N PRO A 216 -13.65 15.45 -2.93
CA PRO A 216 -14.97 15.00 -3.31
C PRO A 216 -14.92 13.83 -4.29
N GLY A 217 -15.82 12.86 -4.10
CA GLY A 217 -15.87 11.65 -4.91
C GLY A 217 -14.81 10.58 -4.60
N TRP A 218 -13.98 10.72 -3.55
CA TRP A 218 -12.97 9.70 -3.19
C TRP A 218 -13.55 8.30 -3.01
N ARG A 219 -14.79 8.20 -2.49
CA ARG A 219 -15.48 6.90 -2.37
C ARG A 219 -15.70 6.21 -3.71
N ASN A 220 -15.91 6.97 -4.78
CA ASN A 220 -16.06 6.43 -6.14
C ASN A 220 -14.72 5.96 -6.71
N ARG A 221 -13.59 6.45 -6.18
CA ARG A 221 -12.24 6.07 -6.59
C ARG A 221 -11.66 4.89 -5.80
N ILE A 222 -12.34 4.39 -4.77
CA ILE A 222 -11.86 3.23 -3.98
C ILE A 222 -11.50 2.05 -4.90
N GLY A 223 -12.38 1.70 -5.86
CA GLY A 223 -12.13 0.61 -6.79
C GLY A 223 -10.89 0.84 -7.67
N LEU A 224 -10.66 2.08 -8.13
CA LEU A 224 -9.47 2.45 -8.90
C LEU A 224 -8.18 2.16 -8.10
N HIS A 225 -8.14 2.59 -6.84
CA HIS A 225 -7.00 2.38 -5.94
C HIS A 225 -6.83 0.92 -5.50
N GLN A 226 -7.88 0.10 -5.57
CA GLN A 226 -7.83 -1.34 -5.26
C GLN A 226 -7.34 -2.19 -6.44
N LEU A 227 -7.22 -1.66 -7.66
CA LEU A 227 -6.84 -2.48 -8.82
C LEU A 227 -5.45 -3.11 -8.69
N PHE A 228 -4.44 -2.36 -8.24
CA PHE A 228 -3.11 -2.92 -8.04
C PHE A 228 -3.08 -4.08 -7.02
N PRO A 229 -3.58 -3.93 -5.78
CA PRO A 229 -3.59 -5.04 -4.83
C PRO A 229 -4.47 -6.19 -5.31
N LEU A 230 -5.61 -5.92 -5.96
CA LEU A 230 -6.46 -6.97 -6.54
C LEU A 230 -5.72 -7.79 -7.61
N LEU A 231 -5.00 -7.13 -8.52
CA LEU A 231 -4.16 -7.81 -9.52
C LEU A 231 -3.05 -8.65 -8.87
N ALA A 232 -2.38 -8.10 -7.85
CA ALA A 232 -1.40 -8.86 -7.08
C ALA A 232 -2.02 -10.11 -6.43
N HIS A 233 -3.24 -10.01 -5.90
CA HIS A 233 -3.96 -11.16 -5.37
C HIS A 233 -4.39 -12.16 -6.45
N VAL A 234 -4.67 -11.72 -7.69
CA VAL A 234 -4.87 -12.64 -8.82
C VAL A 234 -3.60 -13.44 -9.09
N VAL A 235 -2.42 -12.78 -9.08
CA VAL A 235 -1.13 -13.46 -9.28
C VAL A 235 -0.86 -14.49 -8.18
N LEU A 236 -1.07 -14.11 -6.91
CA LEU A 236 -0.74 -14.91 -5.74
C LEU A 236 -1.76 -16.03 -5.44
N PHE A 237 -3.06 -15.76 -5.62
CA PHE A 237 -4.14 -16.59 -5.09
C PHE A 237 -5.21 -16.99 -6.12
N GLY A 238 -5.26 -16.35 -7.29
CA GLY A 238 -6.09 -16.79 -8.42
C GLY A 238 -7.52 -16.23 -8.50
N GLY A 239 -8.44 -17.03 -9.05
CA GLY A 239 -9.65 -16.57 -9.76
C GLY A 239 -10.71 -15.83 -8.96
N GLY A 240 -10.77 -15.99 -7.63
CA GLY A 240 -11.70 -15.23 -6.78
C GLY A 240 -11.50 -13.71 -6.90
N TYR A 241 -10.23 -13.30 -7.00
CA TYR A 241 -9.82 -11.89 -7.12
C TYR A 241 -9.97 -11.36 -8.55
N ALA A 242 -10.02 -12.22 -9.57
CA ALA A 242 -10.21 -11.78 -10.96
C ALA A 242 -11.60 -11.15 -11.16
N ARG A 243 -12.64 -11.70 -10.53
CA ARG A 243 -13.99 -11.11 -10.55
C ARG A 243 -14.07 -9.76 -9.84
N GLN A 244 -13.36 -9.61 -8.72
CA GLN A 244 -13.29 -8.33 -8.01
C GLN A 244 -12.52 -7.29 -8.83
N THR A 245 -11.41 -7.70 -9.45
CA THR A 245 -10.63 -6.87 -10.39
C THR A 245 -11.50 -6.37 -11.54
N HIS A 246 -12.29 -7.27 -12.14
CA HIS A 246 -13.25 -6.91 -13.19
C HIS A 246 -14.24 -5.85 -12.72
N ALA A 247 -14.87 -6.05 -11.57
CA ALA A 247 -15.86 -5.12 -11.03
C ALA A 247 -15.24 -3.74 -10.73
N ALA A 248 -14.04 -3.71 -10.14
CA ALA A 248 -13.30 -2.50 -9.85
C ALA A 248 -12.90 -1.75 -11.13
N ALA A 249 -12.39 -2.45 -12.15
CA ALA A 249 -12.00 -1.85 -13.42
C ALA A 249 -13.20 -1.26 -14.16
N ARG A 250 -14.32 -2.00 -14.17
CA ARG A 250 -15.58 -1.52 -14.75
C ARG A 250 -16.09 -0.26 -14.04
N ALA A 251 -16.05 -0.23 -12.71
CA ALA A 251 -16.47 0.92 -11.93
C ALA A 251 -15.56 2.15 -12.18
N ALA A 252 -14.24 1.95 -12.30
CA ALA A 252 -13.29 3.02 -12.62
C ALA A 252 -13.50 3.60 -14.03
N LEU A 253 -14.08 2.84 -14.95
CA LEU A 253 -14.42 3.29 -16.31
C LEU A 253 -15.83 3.87 -16.45
N ALA A 254 -16.65 3.80 -15.40
CA ALA A 254 -17.97 4.42 -15.43
C ALA A 254 -17.84 5.95 -15.57
N PRO A 255 -18.81 6.59 -16.27
CA PRO A 255 -18.84 8.05 -16.45
C PRO A 255 -19.05 8.80 -15.13
#